data_AF-A0A317HLK6-F1
#
_entry.id   AF-A0A317HLK6-F1
#
_cell.length_a   1.000
_cell.length_b   1.000
_cell.length_c   1.000
_cell.angle_alpha   90.00
_cell.angle_beta   90.00
_cell.angle_gamma   90.00
#
_symmetry.space_group_name_H-M   'P 1'
#
loop_
_entity.id
_entity.type
_entity.pdbx_description
1 polymer ?
#
loop_
_entity_poly.entity_id
_entity_poly.type
_entity_poly.pdbx_seq_one_letter_code
_entity_poly.pdbx_strand_id
1 'polypeptide(L)'
;MPKLSIRDVDLEGKRTFVRVDFNVPLKGGRIADDTRIQAVLPTINYALEHGATIALASHLGRPKGKVVADFSLRPVAARLSELLKRPVIFA
;
A
#
# COMPACT_ATOMS: atom_id res chain seq x y z
N MET A 1 -24.69 9.69 6.57
CA MET A 1 -24.29 10.35 5.31
C MET A 1 -23.73 9.29 4.37
N PRO A 2 -24.11 9.27 3.09
CA PRO A 2 -23.46 8.42 2.10
C PRO A 2 -21.98 8.82 1.98
N LYS A 3 -21.10 7.84 1.80
CA LYS A 3 -19.66 8.05 1.61
C LYS A 3 -19.37 7.99 0.12
N LEU A 4 -18.50 8.88 -0.36
CA LEU A 4 -17.96 8.79 -1.71
C LEU A 4 -17.01 7.58 -1.79
N SER A 5 -17.09 6.87 -2.91
CA SER A 5 -16.19 5.82 -3.33
C SER A 5 -15.07 6.38 -4.22
N ILE A 6 -14.01 5.61 -4.39
CA ILE A 6 -12.98 5.87 -5.41
C ILE A 6 -13.56 5.95 -6.83
N ARG A 7 -14.74 5.34 -7.05
CA ARG A 7 -15.47 5.36 -8.32
C ARG A 7 -16.27 6.65 -8.56
N ASP A 8 -16.44 7.46 -7.53
CA ASP A 8 -17.25 8.69 -7.58
C ASP A 8 -16.39 9.95 -7.75
N VAL A 9 -15.07 9.79 -7.92
CA VAL A 9 -14.10 10.88 -8.01
C VAL A 9 -13.26 10.75 -9.26
N ASP A 10 -12.94 11.89 -9.88
CA ASP A 10 -12.00 11.95 -10.99
C ASP A 10 -10.56 11.81 -10.47
N LEU A 11 -9.79 10.93 -11.11
CA LEU A 11 -8.44 10.52 -10.72
C LEU A 11 -7.37 10.92 -11.74
N GLU A 12 -7.76 11.35 -12.95
CA GLU A 12 -6.83 11.53 -14.05
C GLU A 12 -5.83 12.65 -13.76
N GLY A 13 -4.53 12.33 -13.84
CA GLY A 13 -3.45 13.29 -13.57
C GLY A 13 -3.32 13.72 -12.11
N LYS A 14 -4.11 13.15 -11.19
CA LYS A 14 -4.11 13.56 -9.77
C LYS A 14 -3.15 12.74 -8.93
N ARG A 15 -2.66 13.37 -7.86
CA ARG A 15 -1.90 12.70 -6.80
C ARG A 15 -2.87 12.20 -5.73
N THR A 16 -3.00 10.88 -5.62
CA THR A 16 -3.99 10.23 -4.76
C THR A 16 -3.30 9.55 -3.59
N PHE A 17 -3.60 10.03 -2.38
CA PHE A 17 -3.19 9.36 -1.15
C PHE A 17 -4.16 8.23 -0.81
N VAL A 18 -3.65 7.03 -0.59
CA VAL A 18 -4.45 5.86 -0.24
C VAL A 18 -3.91 5.24 1.04
N ARG A 19 -4.74 5.26 2.08
CA ARG A 19 -4.47 4.54 3.33
C ARG A 19 -4.86 3.07 3.13
N VAL A 20 -3.88 2.18 3.24
CA VAL A 20 -4.04 0.75 2.95
C VAL A 20 -3.67 -0.11 4.14
N ASP A 21 -4.17 -1.35 4.21
CA ASP A 21 -3.80 -2.29 5.26
C ASP A 21 -2.68 -3.22 4.77
N PHE A 22 -1.44 -2.86 5.07
CA PHE A 22 -0.27 -3.71 4.88
C PHE A 22 0.27 -4.26 6.20
N ASN A 23 -0.56 -4.41 7.23
CA ASN A 23 -0.15 -4.98 8.51
C ASN A 23 -0.03 -6.52 8.40
N VAL A 24 1.03 -6.96 7.74
CA VAL A 24 1.33 -8.38 7.48
C VAL A 24 2.27 -8.96 8.53
N PRO A 25 2.18 -10.27 8.83
CA PRO A 25 3.14 -10.92 9.70
C PRO A 25 4.52 -10.98 9.04
N LEU A 26 5.54 -10.51 9.77
CA LEU A 26 6.94 -10.65 9.39
C LEU A 26 7.64 -11.75 10.21
N LYS A 27 8.44 -12.58 9.54
CA LYS A 27 9.34 -13.57 10.16
C LYS A 27 10.76 -13.32 9.64
N GLY A 28 11.66 -12.87 10.52
CA GLY A 28 13.05 -12.55 10.14
C GLY A 28 13.15 -11.53 9.00
N GLY A 29 12.31 -10.49 9.01
CA GLY A 29 12.28 -9.46 7.97
C GLY A 29 11.60 -9.87 6.65
N ARG A 30 11.08 -11.09 6.55
CA ARG A 30 10.34 -11.59 5.38
C ARG A 30 8.85 -11.68 5.66
N ILE A 31 8.04 -11.44 4.63
CA ILE A 31 6.58 -11.55 4.71
C ILE A 31 6.21 -13.03 4.78
N ALA A 32 5.50 -13.42 5.85
CA ALA A 32 5.05 -14.81 6.02
C ALA A 32 3.70 -15.08 5.33
N ASP A 33 2.88 -14.05 5.18
CA ASP A 33 1.58 -14.08 4.51
C ASP A 33 1.31 -12.71 3.87
N ASP A 34 1.12 -12.67 2.56
CA ASP A 34 0.92 -11.47 1.77
C ASP A 34 -0.55 -11.22 1.37
N THR A 35 -1.50 -11.98 1.94
CA THR A 35 -2.94 -11.88 1.63
C THR A 35 -3.46 -10.44 1.72
N ARG A 36 -3.03 -9.69 2.74
CA ARG A 36 -3.42 -8.28 2.90
C ARG A 36 -2.85 -7.36 1.81
N ILE A 37 -1.65 -7.66 1.30
CA ILE A 37 -1.05 -6.89 0.20
C ILE A 37 -1.85 -7.17 -1.09
N GLN A 38 -2.16 -8.44 -1.35
CA GLN A 38 -2.94 -8.84 -2.52
C GLN A 38 -4.36 -8.23 -2.51
N ALA A 39 -5.00 -8.16 -1.34
CA ALA A 39 -6.35 -7.60 -1.18
C ALA A 39 -6.46 -6.11 -1.59
N VAL A 40 -5.35 -5.38 -1.59
CA VAL A 40 -5.30 -3.95 -1.92
C VAL A 40 -5.07 -3.71 -3.43
N LEU A 41 -4.57 -4.72 -4.16
CA LEU A 41 -4.24 -4.61 -5.59
C LEU A 41 -5.40 -4.07 -6.46
N PRO A 42 -6.66 -4.48 -6.27
CA PRO A 42 -7.76 -3.95 -7.09
C PRO A 42 -7.90 -2.43 -6.99
N THR A 43 -7.72 -1.84 -5.80
CA THR A 43 -7.82 -0.38 -5.61
C THR A 43 -6.62 0.34 -6.22
N ILE A 44 -5.42 -0.23 -6.09
CA ILE A 44 -4.20 0.34 -6.69
C ILE A 44 -4.31 0.30 -8.22
N ASN A 45 -4.66 -0.85 -8.79
CA ASN A 45 -4.79 -1.01 -10.24
C ASN A 45 -5.87 -0.08 -10.79
N TYR A 46 -7.03 0.02 -10.14
CA TYR A 46 -8.07 0.96 -10.53
C TYR A 46 -7.55 2.40 -10.61
N ALA A 47 -6.86 2.88 -9.57
CA ALA A 47 -6.32 4.24 -9.58
C ALA A 47 -5.24 4.45 -10.65
N LEU A 48 -4.35 3.47 -10.88
CA LEU A 48 -3.33 3.54 -11.93
C LEU A 48 -3.94 3.53 -13.34
N GLU A 49 -4.95 2.70 -13.57
CA GLU A 49 -5.68 2.62 -14.84
C GLU A 49 -6.43 3.91 -15.16
N HIS A 50 -6.84 4.66 -14.14
CA HIS A 50 -7.49 5.97 -14.26
C HIS A 50 -6.50 7.14 -14.17
N GLY A 51 -5.21 6.89 -14.45
CA GLY A 51 -4.21 7.96 -14.61
C GLY A 51 -3.76 8.65 -13.33
N ALA A 52 -4.02 8.08 -12.15
CA ALA A 52 -3.55 8.65 -10.89
C ALA A 52 -2.08 8.34 -10.62
N THR A 53 -1.40 9.29 -9.97
CA THR A 53 -0.15 9.05 -9.25
C THR A 53 -0.48 8.71 -7.80
N ILE A 54 -0.06 7.54 -7.29
CA ILE A 54 -0.51 7.03 -5.99
C ILE A 54 0.58 7.17 -4.93
N ALA A 55 0.21 7.67 -3.76
CA ALA A 55 1.00 7.59 -2.53
C ALA A 55 0.30 6.65 -1.53
N LEU A 56 0.98 5.55 -1.17
CA LEU A 56 0.43 4.53 -0.27
C LEU A 56 0.97 4.71 1.15
N ALA A 57 0.10 4.61 2.15
CA ALA A 57 0.51 4.60 3.55
C ALA A 57 -0.13 3.44 4.31
N SER A 58 0.68 2.77 5.12
CA SER A 58 0.21 1.79 6.09
C SER A 58 0.91 1.95 7.43
N HIS A 59 0.33 1.30 8.43
CA HIS A 59 1.04 0.91 9.64
C HIS A 59 1.56 -0.52 9.50
N LEU A 60 2.53 -0.88 10.33
CA LEU A 60 2.97 -2.24 10.56
C LEU A 60 3.26 -2.40 12.05
N GLY A 61 2.66 -3.39 12.70
CA GLY A 61 2.82 -3.60 14.13
C GLY A 61 2.44 -2.38 14.98
N ARG A 62 3.13 -2.20 16.10
CA ARG A 62 2.88 -1.11 17.07
C ARG A 62 4.20 -0.48 17.52
N PRO A 63 4.77 0.46 16.73
CA PRO A 63 6.07 1.06 17.01
C PRO A 63 6.08 2.04 18.19
N LYS A 64 4.92 2.37 18.78
CA LYS A 64 4.79 3.29 19.94
C LYS A 64 5.48 4.65 19.70
N GLY A 65 5.36 5.18 18.49
CA GLY A 65 5.94 6.49 18.11
C GLY A 65 7.45 6.49 17.89
N LYS A 66 8.12 5.33 17.92
CA LYS A 66 9.57 5.21 17.68
C LYS A 66 9.84 4.57 16.32
N VAL A 67 11.02 4.84 15.76
CA VAL A 67 11.49 4.10 14.58
C VAL A 67 11.95 2.71 15.05
N VAL A 68 11.30 1.66 14.55
CA VAL A 68 11.62 0.26 14.85
C VAL A 68 11.87 -0.44 13.52
N ALA A 69 13.11 -0.89 13.29
CA ALA A 69 13.51 -1.48 12.00
C ALA A 69 12.66 -2.70 11.62
N ASP A 70 12.28 -3.51 12.61
CA ASP A 70 11.43 -4.70 12.43
C ASP A 70 10.01 -4.37 11.98
N PHE A 71 9.55 -3.14 12.18
CA PHE A 71 8.25 -2.65 11.70
C PHE A 71 8.37 -1.77 10.45
N SER A 72 9.50 -1.85 9.74
CA SER A 72 9.67 -1.19 8.44
C SER A 72 8.77 -1.82 7.37
N LEU A 73 8.19 -0.97 6.52
CA LEU A 73 7.41 -1.39 5.35
C LEU A 73 8.28 -1.69 4.12
N ARG A 74 9.62 -1.64 4.22
CA ARG A 74 10.52 -1.98 3.10
C ARG A 74 10.23 -3.35 2.47
N PRO A 75 10.02 -4.45 3.24
CA PRO A 75 9.69 -5.75 2.66
C PRO A 75 8.37 -5.72 1.88
N VAL A 76 7.39 -4.96 2.39
CA VAL A 76 6.09 -4.78 1.74
C VAL A 76 6.24 -4.05 0.40
N ALA A 77 7.05 -2.98 0.35
CA ALA A 77 7.31 -2.26 -0.90
C ALA A 77 7.94 -3.17 -1.98
N ALA A 78 8.92 -3.99 -1.59
CA ALA A 78 9.54 -4.97 -2.48
C ALA A 78 8.49 -5.98 -3.00
N ARG A 79 7.70 -6.58 -2.11
CA ARG A 79 6.66 -7.54 -2.50
C ARG A 79 5.58 -6.92 -3.39
N LEU A 80 5.16 -5.69 -3.08
CA LEU A 80 4.19 -4.97 -3.90
C LEU A 80 4.73 -4.69 -5.31
N SER A 81 6.03 -4.38 -5.43
CA SER A 81 6.68 -4.19 -6.72
C SER A 81 6.67 -5.46 -7.58
N GLU A 82 6.92 -6.62 -6.98
CA GLU A 82 6.79 -7.92 -7.65
C GLU A 82 5.36 -8.19 -8.14
N LEU A 83 4.36 -7.97 -7.26
CA LEU A 83 2.95 -8.21 -7.57
C LEU A 83 2.42 -7.29 -8.67
N LEU A 84 2.80 -6.00 -8.64
CA LEU A 84 2.40 -5.02 -9.65
C LEU A 84 3.21 -5.12 -10.94
N LYS A 85 4.34 -5.85 -10.92
CA LYS A 85 5.35 -5.86 -12.00
C LYS A 85 5.78 -4.45 -12.40
N ARG A 86 5.89 -3.56 -11.41
CA ARG A 86 6.19 -2.14 -11.56
C ARG A 86 7.06 -1.67 -10.39
N PRO A 87 7.98 -0.71 -10.59
CA PRO A 87 8.76 -0.15 -9.49
C PRO A 87 7.86 0.50 -8.43
N VAL A 88 8.08 0.16 -7.16
CA VAL A 88 7.47 0.82 -6.00
C VAL A 88 8.56 1.51 -5.22
N ILE A 89 8.51 2.85 -5.17
CA ILE A 89 9.49 3.66 -4.45
C ILE A 89 9.12 3.67 -2.98
N PHE A 90 10.07 3.31 -2.12
CA PHE A 90 9.95 3.42 -0.67
C PHE A 90 10.65 4.71 -0.19
N ALA A 91 9.89 5.61 0.44
CA ALA A 91 10.36 6.89 0.96
C ALA A 91 10.65 6.82 2.47
#